data_AF-A0A662T3I4-F1
#
_entry.id   AF-A0A662T3I4-F1
#
_cell.length_a   1.000
_cell.length_b   1.000
_cell.length_c   1.000
_cell.angle_alpha   90.00
_cell.angle_beta   90.00
_cell.angle_gamma   90.00
#
_symmetry.space_group_name_H-M   'P 1'
#
loop_
_entity.id
_entity.type
_entity.pdbx_description
1 polymer ?
#
loop_
_entity_poly.entity_id
_entity_poly.type
_entity_poly.pdbx_seq_one_letter_code
_entity_poly.pdbx_strand_id
1 'polypeptide(L)'
;MSIVAVDKRGRLTLPRKTGVRNTKAVVIPAGSFIVVIPLPPKPGEHAKNWLKTSKGRAELKASAEKLARRDAVKRAKRRRQA
;
A
#
# COMPACT_ATOMS: atom_id res chain seq x y z
N MET A 1 -12.21 7.97 21.73
CA MET A 1 -11.92 6.58 22.16
C MET A 1 -13.25 5.87 22.37
N SER A 2 -13.40 4.65 21.85
CA SER A 2 -14.64 3.87 21.99
C SER A 2 -14.29 2.43 22.34
N ILE A 3 -14.88 1.90 23.40
CA ILE A 3 -14.73 0.50 23.80
C ILE A 3 -15.78 -0.30 23.02
N VAL A 4 -15.35 -1.41 22.39
CA VAL A 4 -16.23 -2.29 21.61
C VAL A 4 -16.01 -3.73 22.06
N ALA A 5 -17.10 -4.51 22.09
CA ALA A 5 -17.02 -5.93 22.40
C ALA A 5 -16.55 -6.72 21.16
N VAL A 6 -15.72 -7.74 21.41
CA VAL A 6 -15.33 -8.74 20.41
C VAL A 6 -16.20 -9.96 20.64
N ASP A 7 -16.88 -10.44 19.60
CA ASP A 7 -17.74 -11.61 19.74
C ASP A 7 -16.95 -12.93 19.77
N LYS A 8 -17.64 -14.04 20.06
CA LYS A 8 -17.03 -15.39 20.13
C LYS A 8 -16.36 -15.85 18.83
N ARG A 9 -16.64 -15.19 17.70
CA ARG A 9 -16.06 -15.48 16.38
C ARG A 9 -14.93 -14.51 16.03
N GLY A 10 -14.54 -13.62 16.94
CA GLY A 10 -13.50 -12.61 16.72
C GLY A 10 -13.96 -11.39 15.90
N ARG A 11 -15.26 -11.18 15.71
CA ARG A 11 -15.79 -10.03 14.96
C ARG A 11 -15.81 -8.79 15.85
N LEU A 12 -15.36 -7.67 15.29
CA LEU A 12 -15.37 -6.36 15.95
C LEU A 12 -16.26 -5.39 15.16
N THR A 13 -17.23 -4.79 15.83
CA THR A 13 -18.14 -3.83 15.21
C THR A 13 -17.56 -2.42 15.28
N LEU A 14 -17.19 -1.85 14.13
CA LEU A 14 -16.65 -0.50 14.06
C LEU A 14 -17.75 0.56 14.32
N PRO A 15 -17.53 1.50 15.25
CA PRO A 15 -18.48 2.58 15.53
C PRO A 15 -18.84 3.38 14.28
N ARG A 16 -20.07 3.89 14.18
CA ARG A 16 -20.54 4.65 13.00
C ARG A 16 -19.64 5.83 12.64
N LYS A 17 -19.09 6.51 13.65
CA LYS A 17 -18.19 7.67 13.49
C LYS A 17 -16.88 7.34 12.76
N THR A 18 -16.49 6.07 12.63
CA THR A 18 -15.27 5.67 11.90
C THR A 18 -15.43 5.74 10.38
N GLY A 19 -16.67 5.82 9.85
CA GLY A 19 -16.92 5.92 8.40
C GLY A 19 -16.59 4.66 7.58
N VAL A 20 -15.97 3.63 8.18
CA VAL A 20 -15.63 2.38 7.51
C VAL A 20 -16.88 1.50 7.42
N ARG A 21 -17.43 1.35 6.22
CA ARG A 21 -18.62 0.55 5.94
C ARG A 21 -18.47 -0.20 4.63
N ASN A 22 -18.99 -1.43 4.60
CA ASN A 22 -19.09 -2.29 3.42
C ASN A 22 -17.83 -2.28 2.54
N THR A 23 -16.66 -2.42 3.16
CA THR A 23 -15.39 -2.31 2.47
C THR A 23 -14.39 -3.35 2.97
N LYS A 24 -13.46 -3.74 2.10
CA LYS A 24 -12.32 -4.58 2.50
C LYS A 24 -11.37 -3.73 3.34
N ALA A 25 -10.65 -4.34 4.27
CA ALA A 25 -9.66 -3.63 5.07
C ALA A 25 -8.39 -4.46 5.22
N VAL A 26 -7.25 -3.77 5.25
CA VAL A 26 -5.98 -4.36 5.67
C VAL A 26 -5.89 -4.21 7.18
N VAL A 27 -5.54 -5.29 7.86
CA VAL A 27 -5.29 -5.31 9.30
C VAL A 27 -3.79 -5.51 9.50
N ILE A 28 -3.13 -4.52 10.09
CA ILE A 28 -1.71 -4.56 10.42
C ILE A 28 -1.57 -4.67 11.93
N PRO A 29 -1.04 -5.78 12.46
CA PRO A 29 -0.71 -5.87 13.88
C PRO A 29 0.50 -4.98 14.17
N ALA A 30 0.35 -4.04 15.10
CA ALA A 30 1.38 -3.09 15.53
C ALA A 30 1.72 -3.27 17.03
N GLY A 31 1.70 -4.53 17.49
CA GLY A 31 1.94 -4.89 18.88
C GLY A 31 0.73 -4.58 19.76
N SER A 32 0.76 -3.45 20.46
CA SER A 32 -0.29 -3.06 21.43
C SER A 32 -1.59 -2.57 20.78
N PHE A 33 -1.56 -2.30 19.48
CA PHE A 33 -2.74 -1.89 18.71
C PHE A 33 -2.75 -2.56 17.33
N ILE A 34 -3.92 -2.52 16.68
CA ILE A 34 -4.10 -2.91 15.29
C ILE A 34 -4.41 -1.68 14.46
N VAL A 35 -3.79 -1.58 13.29
CA VAL A 35 -4.12 -0.55 12.29
C VAL A 35 -5.07 -1.17 11.27
N VAL A 36 -6.23 -0.56 11.11
CA VAL A 36 -7.24 -0.98 10.13
C VAL A 36 -7.29 0.06 9.01
N ILE A 37 -6.89 -0.32 7.81
CA ILE A 37 -6.88 0.56 6.64
C ILE A 37 -7.98 0.11 5.68
N PRO A 38 -9.04 0.91 5.47
CA PRO A 38 -10.06 0.57 4.50
C PRO A 38 -9.48 0.64 3.08
N LEU A 39 -9.74 -0.39 2.28
CA LEU A 39 -9.39 -0.45 0.88
C LEU A 39 -10.59 0.00 0.05
N PRO A 40 -10.46 0.95 -0.89
CA PRO A 40 -11.56 1.25 -1.80
C PRO A 40 -11.94 0.00 -2.61
N PRO A 41 -13.21 -0.15 -3.03
CA PRO A 41 -13.69 -1.33 -3.75
C PRO A 41 -12.94 -1.58 -5.06
N LYS A 42 -12.42 -0.52 -5.68
CA LYS A 42 -11.59 -0.57 -6.90
C LYS A 42 -10.29 0.22 -6.71
N PRO A 43 -9.27 -0.36 -6.06
CA PRO A 43 -8.02 0.35 -5.75
C PRO A 43 -7.33 0.91 -6.99
N GLY A 44 -7.36 0.18 -8.11
CA GLY A 44 -6.78 0.64 -9.36
C GLY A 44 -7.39 1.96 -9.86
N GLU A 45 -8.71 2.12 -9.82
CA GLU A 45 -9.37 3.35 -10.25
C GLU A 45 -9.03 4.54 -9.33
N HIS A 46 -8.97 4.32 -8.01
CA HIS A 46 -8.58 5.36 -7.05
C HIS A 46 -7.10 5.73 -7.15
N ALA A 47 -6.22 4.78 -7.49
CA ALA A 47 -4.78 4.99 -7.58
C ALA A 47 -4.32 5.55 -8.94
N LYS A 48 -5.18 5.58 -9.98
CA LYS A 48 -4.84 6.04 -11.35
C LYS A 48 -4.13 7.39 -11.39
N ASN A 49 -4.47 8.30 -10.46
CA ASN A 49 -3.96 9.67 -10.43
C ASN A 49 -2.94 9.94 -9.31
N TRP A 50 -2.45 8.90 -8.62
CA TRP A 50 -1.43 9.09 -7.57
C TRP A 50 -0.10 9.59 -8.11
N LEU A 51 0.30 9.10 -9.29
CA LEU A 51 1.49 9.58 -9.97
C LEU A 51 1.08 10.63 -11.01
N LYS A 52 1.28 11.92 -10.68
CA LYS A 52 1.07 13.01 -11.62
C LYS A 52 2.12 12.94 -12.74
N THR A 53 1.76 12.33 -13.86
CA THR A 53 2.66 12.22 -15.01
C THR A 53 1.86 12.16 -16.31
N SER A 54 2.42 12.76 -17.36
CA SER A 54 1.95 12.61 -18.73
C SER A 54 2.45 11.33 -19.40
N LYS A 55 3.39 10.61 -18.75
CA LYS A 55 4.05 9.44 -19.33
C LYS A 55 3.15 8.21 -19.31
N GLY A 56 3.17 7.47 -20.42
CA GLY A 56 2.50 6.18 -20.52
C GLY A 56 3.19 5.08 -19.69
N ARG A 57 2.49 3.97 -19.47
CA ARG A 57 3.02 2.80 -18.75
C ARG A 57 4.36 2.30 -19.32
N ALA A 58 4.49 2.26 -20.65
CA ALA A 58 5.71 1.79 -21.33
C ALA A 58 6.91 2.71 -21.06
N GLU A 59 6.70 4.02 -21.08
CA GLU A 59 7.75 5.02 -20.83
C GLU A 59 8.20 5.03 -19.37
N LEU A 60 7.24 4.88 -18.44
CA LEU A 60 7.53 4.73 -17.02
C LEU A 60 8.35 3.45 -16.77
N LYS A 61 7.96 2.33 -17.40
CA LYS A 61 8.70 1.07 -17.33
C LYS A 61 10.13 1.24 -17.85
N ALA A 62 10.30 1.80 -19.05
CA ALA A 62 11.63 2.02 -19.63
C ALA A 62 12.51 2.93 -18.75
N SER A 63 11.92 3.97 -18.16
CA SER A 63 12.62 4.87 -17.23
C SER A 63 13.06 4.14 -15.96
N ALA A 64 12.18 3.31 -15.39
CA ALA A 64 12.46 2.52 -14.20
C ALA A 64 13.58 1.48 -14.45
N GLU A 65 13.50 0.75 -15.56
CA GLU A 65 14.52 -0.25 -15.95
C GLU A 65 15.88 0.41 -16.19
N LYS A 66 15.91 1.56 -16.87
CA LYS A 66 17.15 2.33 -17.08
C LYS A 66 17.78 2.77 -15.76
N LEU A 67 16.96 3.24 -14.81
CA LEU A 67 17.42 3.63 -13.48
C LEU A 67 17.97 2.42 -12.71
N ALA A 68 17.22 1.31 -12.69
CA ALA A 68 17.59 0.07 -12.02
C ALA A 68 18.90 -0.52 -12.57
N ARG A 69 19.07 -0.53 -13.91
CA ARG A 69 20.32 -0.98 -14.55
C ARG A 69 21.52 -0.13 -14.15
N ARG A 70 21.39 1.19 -14.16
CA ARG A 70 22.47 2.11 -13.75
C ARG A 70 22.88 1.87 -12.30
N ASP A 71 21.90 1.68 -11.43
CA ASP A 71 22.11 1.43 -10.01
C ASP A 71 22.77 0.06 -9.76
N ALA A 72 22.34 -0.98 -10.48
CA ALA A 72 22.98 -2.30 -10.45
C ALA A 72 24.46 -2.24 -10.87
N VAL A 73 24.79 -1.55 -11.96
CA VAL A 73 26.18 -1.38 -12.41
C VAL A 73 27.00 -0.62 -11.36
N LYS A 74 26.45 0.47 -10.78
CA LYS A 74 27.13 1.20 -9.70
C LYS A 74 27.38 0.35 -8.46
N ARG A 75 26.45 -0.56 -8.11
CA ARG A 75 26.64 -1.51 -6.99
C ARG A 75 27.71 -2.54 -7.31
N ALA A 76 27.71 -3.11 -8.52
CA ALA A 76 28.70 -4.09 -8.95
C ALA A 76 30.12 -3.51 -8.94
N LYS A 77 30.31 -2.29 -9.46
CA LYS A 77 31.60 -1.58 -9.41
C LYS A 77 32.08 -1.34 -7.97
N ARG A 78 31.19 -0.89 -7.08
CA ARG A 78 31.51 -0.71 -5.64
C ARG A 78 31.95 -2.02 -4.98
N ARG A 79 31.41 -3.14 -5.42
CA ARG A 79 31.74 -4.49 -4.93
C ARG A 79 32.89 -5.16 -5.68
N ARG A 80 33.50 -4.48 -6.67
CA ARG A 80 34.54 -5.04 -7.57
C ARG A 80 34.08 -6.31 -8.30
N GLN A 81 32.80 -6.35 -8.69
CA GLN A 81 32.16 -7.48 -9.37
C GLN A 81 31.93 -7.23 -10.88
N ALA A 82 32.31 -6.06 -11.37
CA ALA A 82 32.14 -5.62 -12.76
C ALA A 82 33.15 -4.53 -13.11
#